data_AF-A0A9J5Z574-F1
#
_entry.id   AF-A0A9J5Z574-F1
#
_cell.length_a   1.000
_cell.length_b   1.000
_cell.length_c   1.000
_cell.angle_alpha   90.00
_cell.angle_beta   90.00
_cell.angle_gamma   90.00
#
_symmetry.space_group_name_H-M   'P 1'
#
loop_
_entity.id
_entity.type
_entity.pdbx_description
1 polymer ?
#
loop_
_entity_poly.entity_id
_entity_poly.type
_entity_poly.pdbx_seq_one_letter_code
_entity_poly.pdbx_strand_id
1 'polypeptide(L)' 'MGENNCWEREVLITELTKGKELMLQLQKHFDPMKQDVCQYLAAEILSSYGKAMSLLNGTA' A
#
# COMPACT_ATOMS: atom_id res chain seq x y z
N MET A 1 -9.07 26.16 -6.32
CA MET A 1 -9.34 25.17 -5.27
C MET A 1 -9.77 23.91 -5.99
N GLY A 2 -8.93 22.88 -6.00
CA GLY A 2 -9.23 21.65 -6.75
C GLY A 2 -10.39 20.92 -6.06
N GLU A 3 -11.44 20.64 -6.82
CA GLU A 3 -12.48 19.71 -6.40
C GLU A 3 -11.79 18.35 -6.24
N ASN A 4 -11.54 17.97 -4.99
CA ASN A 4 -11.02 16.67 -4.65
C ASN A 4 -12.17 15.69 -4.92
N ASN A 5 -12.19 15.08 -6.11
CA ASN A 5 -13.28 14.21 -6.54
C ASN A 5 -13.40 13.06 -5.54
N CYS A 6 -14.45 13.08 -4.71
CA CYS A 6 -14.66 12.09 -3.65
C CYS A 6 -14.60 10.65 -4.18
N TRP A 7 -15.09 10.45 -5.41
CA TRP A 7 -15.02 9.19 -6.13
C TRP A 7 -13.59 8.75 -6.45
N GLU A 8 -12.72 9.64 -6.92
CA GLU A 8 -11.31 9.33 -7.19
C GLU A 8 -10.59 8.95 -5.89
N ARG A 9 -10.88 9.66 -4.81
CA ARG A 9 -10.35 9.35 -3.47
C ARG A 9 -10.78 7.96 -3.00
N GLU A 10 -12.07 7.63 -3.10
CA GLU A 10 -12.59 6.31 -2.70
C GLU A 10 -11.97 5.18 -3.52
N VAL A 11 -11.90 5.34 -4.85
CA VAL A 11 -11.24 4.38 -5.74
C VAL A 11 -9.77 4.17 -5.34
N LEU A 12 -9.04 5.25 -5.08
CA LEU A 12 -7.64 5.16 -4.64
C LEU A 12 -7.50 4.44 -3.29
N ILE A 13 -8.37 4.70 -2.32
CA ILE A 13 -8.36 4.00 -1.03
C ILE A 13 -8.62 2.51 -1.22
N THR A 14 -9.59 2.14 -2.06
CA THR A 14 -9.90 0.73 -2.36
C THR A 14 -8.71 0.01 -3.01
N GLU A 15 -8.12 0.60 -4.05
CA GLU A 15 -6.99 -0.02 -4.75
C GLU A 15 -5.73 -0.12 -3.86
N LEU A 16 -5.45 0.90 -3.04
CA LEU A 16 -4.34 0.86 -2.08
C LEU A 16 -4.55 -0.20 -0.99
N THR A 17 -5.78 -0.35 -0.51
CA THR A 17 -6.14 -1.38 0.49
C THR A 17 -5.92 -2.77 -0.10
N LYS A 18 -6.42 -3.01 -1.31
CA LYS A 18 -6.24 -4.28 -2.02
C LYS A 18 -4.77 -4.57 -2.29
N GLY A 19 -3.99 -3.57 -2.73
CA GLY A 19 -2.55 -3.71 -2.92
C GLY A 19 -1.83 -4.12 -1.63
N LYS A 20 -2.21 -3.54 -0.49
CA LYS A 20 -1.66 -3.88 0.83
C LYS A 20 -1.93 -5.33 1.20
N GLU A 21 -3.16 -5.81 1.03
CA GLU A 21 -3.56 -7.18 1.33
C GLU A 21 -2.83 -8.19 0.43
N LEU A 22 -2.75 -7.91 -0.87
CA LEU A 22 -2.01 -8.75 -1.82
C LEU A 22 -0.53 -8.82 -1.47
N MET A 23 0.09 -7.71 -1.07
CA MET A 23 1.50 -7.69 -0.67
C MET A 23 1.75 -8.53 0.59
N LEU A 24 0.85 -8.46 1.57
CA LEU A 24 0.92 -9.29 2.78
C LEU A 24 0.76 -10.78 2.48
N GLN A 25 -0.06 -11.15 1.49
CA GLN A 25 -0.16 -12.53 1.01
C GLN A 25 1.12 -12.95 0.28
N LEU A 26 1.64 -12.11 -0.61
CA LEU A 26 2.85 -12.37 -1.39
C LEU A 26 4.07 -12.59 -0.49
N GLN A 27 4.21 -11.83 0.60
CA GLN A 27 5.30 -11.99 1.57
C GLN A 27 5.39 -13.42 2.14
N LYS A 28 4.26 -14.12 2.29
CA LYS A 28 4.22 -15.50 2.78
C LYS A 28 4.83 -16.51 1.81
N HIS A 29 5.00 -16.13 0.55
CA HIS A 29 5.54 -16.97 -0.52
C HIS A 29 6.99 -16.64 -0.86
N PHE A 30 7.62 -15.71 -0.15
CA PHE A 30 9.03 -15.40 -0.39
C PHE A 30 9.91 -16.59 -0.04
N ASP A 31 10.83 -16.89 -0.95
CA ASP A 31 11.87 -17.90 -0.75
C ASP A 31 12.69 -17.54 0.49
N PRO A 32 12.75 -18.42 1.50
CA PRO A 32 13.56 -18.22 2.70
C PRO A 32 15.03 -17.90 2.39
N MET A 33 15.57 -18.37 1.25
CA MET A 33 16.95 -18.10 0.83
C MET A 33 17.15 -16.73 0.16
N LYS A 34 16.09 -16.01 -0.20
CA LYS A 34 16.13 -14.67 -0.81
C LYS A 34 15.33 -13.63 -0.01
N GLN A 35 15.11 -13.90 1.28
CA GLN A 35 14.18 -13.13 2.10
C GLN A 35 14.58 -11.67 2.27
N ASP A 36 15.86 -11.33 2.42
CA ASP A 36 16.27 -9.98 2.83
C ASP A 36 15.80 -8.89 1.85
N VAL A 37 16.09 -9.05 0.55
CA VAL A 37 15.71 -8.05 -0.46
C VAL A 37 14.19 -8.04 -0.66
N CYS A 38 13.57 -9.21 -0.72
CA CYS A 38 12.12 -9.32 -0.91
C CYS A 38 11.34 -8.74 0.28
N GLN A 39 11.78 -9.00 1.52
CA GLN A 39 11.19 -8.44 2.74
C GLN A 39 11.39 -6.92 2.81
N TYR A 40 12.58 -6.43 2.51
CA TYR A 40 12.86 -4.99 2.48
C TYR A 40 11.92 -4.27 1.50
N LEU A 41 11.85 -4.73 0.25
CA LEU A 41 10.98 -4.14 -0.76
C LEU A 41 9.50 -4.23 -0.35
N ALA A 42 9.09 -5.34 0.27
CA ALA A 42 7.72 -5.49 0.74
C ALA A 42 7.38 -4.52 1.88
N ALA A 43 8.30 -4.29 2.80
CA ALA A 43 8.14 -3.30 3.86
C ALA A 43 8.03 -1.87 3.29
N GLU A 44 8.87 -1.52 2.32
CA GLU A 44 8.82 -0.22 1.65
C GLU A 44 7.51 0.00 0.88
N ILE A 45 7.03 -1.02 0.16
CA ILE A 45 5.73 -0.96 -0.54
C ILE A 45 4.58 -0.75 0.45
N LEU A 46 4.55 -1.53 1.54
CA LEU A 46 3.51 -1.39 2.57
C LEU A 46 3.56 -0.02 3.26
N SER A 47 4.76 0.50 3.53
CA SER A 47 4.98 1.84 4.08
C SER A 47 4.47 2.92 3.14
N SER A 48 4.76 2.80 1.84
CA SER A 48 4.28 3.71 0.80
C SER A 48 2.75 3.73 0.73
N TYR A 49 2.10 2.56 0.71
CA TYR A 49 0.64 2.48 0.75
C TYR A 49 0.04 3.10 2.02
N GLY A 50 0.66 2.85 3.18
CA GLY A 50 0.24 3.46 4.44
C GLY A 50 0.27 4.99 4.40
N LYS A 51 1.36 5.56 3.88
CA LYS A 51 1.51 7.02 3.72
C LYS A 51 0.46 7.59 2.75
N ALA A 52 0.29 6.95 1.59
CA ALA A 52 -0.69 7.36 0.60
C ALA A 52 -2.13 7.34 1.17
N MET A 53 -2.50 6.28 1.88
CA MET A 53 -3.80 6.21 2.56
C MET A 53 -3.96 7.27 3.65
N SER A 54 -2.91 7.58 4.42
CA SER A 54 -2.99 8.62 5.45
C SER A 54 -3.24 10.01 4.84
N LEU A 55 -2.54 10.31 3.74
CA LEU A 55 -2.75 11.55 2.97
C LEU A 55 -4.18 11.60 2.39
N LEU A 56 -4.65 10.49 1.82
CA LEU A 56 -6.02 10.40 1.30
C LEU A 56 -7.06 10.50 2.41
N ASN A 57 -6.78 10.00 3.62
CA ASN A 57 -7.71 10.08 4.75
C ASN A 57 -7.71 11.43 5.46
N GLY A 58 -6.75 12.31 5.17
CA GLY A 58 -6.55 13.56 5.91
C GLY A 58 -6.04 13.32 7.33
N THR A 59 -5.43 12.16 7.58
CA THR A 59 -4.90 11.73 8.89
C THR A 59 -3.36 11.76 8.94
N ALA A 60 -2.71 12.35 7.93
CA ALA A 60 -1.27 12.44 7.78
C ALA A 60 -0.62 13.47 8.71
#